data_AF-A0AAQ3S2P5-F1
#
_entry.id   AF-A0AAQ3S2P5-F1
#
_cell.length_a   1.000
_cell.length_b   1.000
_cell.length_c   1.000
_cell.angle_alpha   90.00
_cell.angle_beta   90.00
_cell.angle_gamma   90.00
#
_symmetry.space_group_name_H-M   'P 1'
#
loop_
_entity.id
_entity.type
_entity.pdbx_description
1 polymer ?
#
loop_
_entity_poly.entity_id
_entity_poly.type
_entity_poly.pdbx_seq_one_letter_code
_entity_poly.pdbx_strand_id
1 'polypeptide(L)'
;MPCWEAWNAFDSEAFPVLKDLDIINCPNLRGDLPKYLPALKTLRIKNCELLVSSVPVAPTLRELNIGKSNKVAFHEIPLFVKELRIEGRPVAEFMMEAITNIQPTCLQSLSLKNCSTAISFPGDRLPASLKSLYISGLNKLKFPVQHKHELLESLTISNSCDSLKSLPLVNFPNLINLTIEDCEN
;
A
#
# COMPACT_ATOMS: atom_id res chain seq x y z
N MET A 1 -27.54 6.02 -15.84
CA MET A 1 -26.93 4.73 -16.22
C MET A 1 -27.20 3.75 -15.10
N PRO A 2 -27.60 2.50 -15.35
CA PRO A 2 -27.76 1.54 -14.27
C PRO A 2 -26.43 1.43 -13.52
N CYS A 3 -26.48 1.66 -12.20
CA CYS A 3 -25.31 1.54 -11.34
C CYS A 3 -24.90 0.07 -11.30
N TRP A 4 -23.63 -0.22 -11.52
CA TRP A 4 -23.13 -1.56 -11.31
C TRP A 4 -23.05 -1.84 -9.80
N GLU A 5 -23.87 -2.77 -9.33
CA GLU A 5 -24.09 -3.01 -7.90
C GLU A 5 -23.44 -4.29 -7.39
N ALA A 6 -23.14 -5.26 -8.25
CA ALA A 6 -22.64 -6.56 -7.83
C ALA A 6 -21.52 -7.09 -8.73
N TRP A 7 -20.37 -7.36 -8.12
CA TRP A 7 -19.30 -8.18 -8.65
C TRP A 7 -19.52 -9.62 -8.21
N ASN A 8 -20.00 -10.47 -9.12
CA ASN A 8 -20.29 -11.87 -8.84
C ASN A 8 -19.23 -12.76 -9.51
N ALA A 9 -18.13 -13.02 -8.81
CA ALA A 9 -17.11 -13.99 -9.24
C ALA A 9 -17.17 -15.25 -8.36
N PHE A 10 -18.22 -16.05 -8.52
CA PHE A 10 -18.34 -17.34 -7.84
C PHE A 10 -17.48 -18.37 -8.56
N ASP A 11 -16.49 -18.96 -7.87
CA ASP A 11 -15.73 -20.18 -8.18
C ASP A 11 -15.21 -20.38 -9.62
N SER A 12 -15.06 -19.30 -10.40
CA SER A 12 -14.67 -19.40 -11.80
C SER A 12 -13.20 -19.09 -12.02
N GLU A 13 -12.59 -19.83 -12.94
CA GLU A 13 -11.34 -19.53 -13.65
C GLU A 13 -11.47 -18.26 -14.52
N ALA A 14 -12.22 -17.26 -14.04
CA ALA A 14 -12.47 -16.05 -14.76
C ALA A 14 -11.15 -15.28 -14.94
N PHE A 15 -11.03 -14.65 -16.12
CA PHE A 15 -9.92 -13.74 -16.42
C PHE A 15 -8.51 -14.36 -16.35
N PRO A 16 -8.24 -15.53 -16.97
CA PRO A 16 -6.95 -16.21 -16.87
C PRO A 16 -5.79 -15.40 -17.50
N VAL A 17 -6.10 -14.43 -18.37
CA VAL A 17 -5.13 -13.61 -19.09
C VAL A 17 -5.19 -12.12 -18.73
N LEU A 18 -6.04 -11.73 -17.76
CA LEU A 18 -6.20 -10.33 -17.37
C LEU A 18 -4.95 -9.84 -16.65
N LYS A 19 -4.39 -8.74 -17.16
CA LYS A 19 -3.14 -8.14 -16.66
C LYS A 19 -3.38 -6.93 -15.77
N ASP A 20 -4.41 -6.16 -16.07
CA ASP A 20 -4.68 -4.88 -15.42
C ASP A 20 -6.15 -4.85 -15.01
N LEU A 21 -6.41 -4.65 -13.72
CA LEU A 21 -7.75 -4.52 -13.17
C LEU A 21 -7.84 -3.20 -12.40
N ASP A 22 -8.65 -2.28 -12.91
CA ASP A 22 -8.93 -0.99 -12.28
C ASP A 22 -10.43 -0.92 -11.91
N ILE A 23 -10.71 -0.76 -10.62
CA ILE A 23 -12.05 -0.55 -10.07
C ILE A 23 -12.04 0.80 -9.34
N ILE A 24 -12.55 1.84 -9.99
CA ILE A 24 -12.39 3.23 -9.55
C ILE A 24 -13.74 3.93 -9.50
N ASN A 25 -14.04 4.60 -8.39
CA ASN A 25 -15.28 5.36 -8.20
C ASN A 25 -16.54 4.50 -8.38
N CYS A 26 -16.52 3.28 -7.83
CA CYS A 26 -17.66 2.37 -7.82
C CYS A 26 -18.25 2.26 -6.40
N PRO A 27 -18.96 3.29 -5.90
CA PRO A 27 -19.41 3.34 -4.50
C PRO A 27 -20.48 2.30 -4.18
N ASN A 28 -21.28 1.89 -5.17
CA ASN A 28 -22.36 0.92 -5.00
C ASN A 28 -21.93 -0.53 -5.23
N LEU A 29 -20.68 -0.76 -5.65
CA LEU A 29 -20.19 -2.09 -6.01
C LEU A 29 -20.02 -2.96 -4.76
N ARG A 30 -20.68 -4.11 -4.75
CA ARG A 30 -20.61 -5.14 -3.71
C ARG A 30 -20.06 -6.45 -4.28
N GLY A 31 -19.77 -7.40 -3.40
CA GLY A 31 -19.30 -8.74 -3.77
C GLY A 31 -17.79 -8.88 -3.76
N ASP A 32 -17.31 -10.02 -4.28
CA ASP A 32 -15.93 -10.47 -4.16
C ASP A 32 -15.19 -10.50 -5.50
N LEU A 33 -13.93 -10.05 -5.51
CA LEU A 33 -12.99 -10.30 -6.58
C LEU A 33 -12.76 -11.81 -6.78
N PRO A 34 -12.44 -12.25 -8.01
CA PRO A 34 -12.02 -13.63 -8.26
C PRO A 34 -10.82 -13.97 -7.38
N LYS A 35 -10.85 -15.14 -6.71
CA LYS A 35 -9.77 -15.53 -5.78
C LYS A 35 -8.41 -15.71 -6.47
N TYR A 36 -8.40 -16.07 -7.76
CA TYR A 36 -7.20 -16.38 -8.50
C TYR A 36 -7.14 -15.61 -9.82
N LEU A 37 -6.08 -14.82 -10.02
CA LEU A 37 -5.84 -14.05 -11.24
C LEU A 37 -4.38 -14.24 -11.69
N PRO A 38 -4.07 -15.30 -12.46
CA PRO A 38 -2.70 -15.76 -12.67
C PRO A 38 -1.82 -14.81 -13.48
N ALA A 39 -2.42 -14.01 -14.36
CA ALA A 39 -1.70 -13.07 -15.24
C ALA A 39 -1.70 -11.62 -14.75
N LEU A 40 -2.33 -11.34 -13.59
CA LEU A 40 -2.55 -9.98 -13.11
C LEU A 40 -1.22 -9.35 -12.68
N LYS A 41 -0.92 -8.19 -13.27
CA LYS A 41 0.27 -7.37 -13.01
C LYS A 41 -0.06 -6.13 -12.20
N THR A 42 -1.26 -5.59 -12.41
CA THR A 42 -1.70 -4.33 -11.84
C THR A 42 -3.10 -4.49 -11.27
N LEU A 43 -3.26 -4.12 -9.99
CA LEU A 43 -4.56 -4.02 -9.36
C LEU A 43 -4.73 -2.63 -8.76
N ARG A 44 -5.76 -1.90 -9.19
CA ARG A 44 -6.13 -0.61 -8.59
C ARG A 44 -7.59 -0.64 -8.15
N ILE A 45 -7.82 -0.36 -6.87
CA ILE A 45 -9.16 -0.25 -6.28
C ILE A 45 -9.22 1.09 -5.56
N LYS A 46 -10.09 1.99 -6.02
CA LYS A 46 -10.22 3.34 -5.47
C LYS A 46 -11.66 3.76 -5.27
N ASN A 47 -11.98 4.35 -4.13
CA ASN A 47 -13.31 4.92 -3.84
C ASN A 47 -14.42 3.87 -4.01
N CYS A 48 -14.20 2.68 -3.45
CA CYS A 48 -15.11 1.52 -3.50
C CYS A 48 -15.31 0.98 -2.08
N GLU A 49 -16.16 1.62 -1.28
CA GLU A 49 -16.32 1.36 0.17
C GLU A 49 -17.23 0.15 0.48
N LEU A 50 -18.10 -0.21 -0.46
CA LEU A 50 -19.00 -1.35 -0.32
C LEU A 50 -18.41 -2.67 -0.84
N LEU A 51 -17.24 -2.62 -1.49
CA LEU A 51 -16.55 -3.81 -1.98
C LEU A 51 -15.89 -4.53 -0.81
N VAL A 52 -16.54 -5.59 -0.34
CA VAL A 52 -16.02 -6.50 0.70
C VAL A 52 -15.32 -7.62 -0.03
N SER A 53 -13.98 -7.60 -0.08
CA SER A 53 -13.24 -8.61 -0.83
C SER A 53 -11.86 -8.86 -0.25
N SER A 54 -11.13 -9.83 -0.79
CA SER A 54 -9.71 -10.03 -0.54
C SER A 54 -8.90 -9.73 -1.80
N VAL A 55 -7.67 -9.26 -1.64
CA VAL A 55 -6.73 -9.18 -2.76
C VAL A 55 -6.59 -10.58 -3.38
N PRO A 56 -6.73 -10.72 -4.72
CA PRO A 56 -6.64 -12.00 -5.41
C PRO A 56 -5.24 -12.59 -5.30
N VAL A 57 -5.16 -13.92 -5.29
CA VAL A 57 -3.90 -14.64 -5.48
C VAL A 57 -3.43 -14.38 -6.92
N ALA A 58 -2.39 -13.56 -7.04
CA ALA A 58 -1.86 -13.07 -8.30
C ALA A 58 -0.31 -13.14 -8.28
N PRO A 59 0.29 -14.25 -8.72
CA PRO A 59 1.75 -14.45 -8.62
C PRO A 59 2.58 -13.47 -9.46
N THR A 60 1.97 -12.86 -10.48
CA THR A 60 2.62 -11.89 -11.35
C THR A 60 2.43 -10.44 -10.91
N LEU A 61 1.72 -10.19 -9.80
CA LEU A 61 1.34 -8.84 -9.37
C LEU A 61 2.59 -8.01 -9.06
N ARG A 62 2.69 -6.84 -9.69
CA ARG A 62 3.79 -5.88 -9.55
C ARG A 62 3.33 -4.58 -8.91
N GLU A 63 2.13 -4.13 -9.25
CA GLU A 63 1.56 -2.88 -8.78
C GLU A 63 0.26 -3.14 -8.05
N LEU A 64 0.17 -2.65 -6.81
CA LEU A 64 -1.04 -2.66 -6.01
C LEU A 64 -1.37 -1.26 -5.52
N ASN A 65 -2.55 -0.78 -5.86
CA ASN A 65 -3.04 0.54 -5.47
C ASN A 65 -4.42 0.43 -4.84
N ILE A 66 -4.51 0.66 -3.54
CA ILE A 66 -5.76 0.55 -2.81
C ILE A 66 -6.02 1.87 -2.06
N GLY A 67 -7.10 2.56 -2.39
CA GLY A 67 -7.45 3.83 -1.77
C GLY A 67 -8.92 3.94 -1.44
N LYS A 68 -9.27 4.41 -0.23
CA LYS A 68 -10.68 4.68 0.15
C LYS A 68 -11.62 3.50 -0.16
N SER A 69 -11.18 2.32 0.28
CA SER A 69 -11.86 1.04 0.07
C SER A 69 -11.67 0.14 1.28
N ASN A 70 -12.02 0.61 2.48
CA ASN A 70 -11.72 0.02 3.79
C ASN A 70 -12.01 -1.49 3.97
N LYS A 71 -12.86 -2.11 3.16
CA LYS A 71 -13.27 -3.51 3.32
C LYS A 71 -12.50 -4.55 2.47
N VAL A 72 -11.51 -4.14 1.67
CA VAL A 72 -10.67 -5.12 0.95
C VAL A 72 -9.52 -5.61 1.84
N ALA A 73 -9.51 -6.88 2.22
CA ALA A 73 -8.54 -7.52 3.13
C ALA A 73 -7.32 -8.12 2.39
N PHE A 74 -6.24 -8.38 3.14
CA PHE A 74 -5.03 -9.04 2.66
C PHE A 74 -4.92 -10.44 3.29
N HIS A 75 -5.39 -11.48 2.62
CA HIS A 75 -5.32 -12.85 3.18
C HIS A 75 -3.93 -13.48 3.02
N GLU A 76 -3.25 -13.21 1.90
CA GLU A 76 -1.87 -13.57 1.66
C GLU A 76 -1.17 -12.35 1.06
N ILE A 77 -0.06 -11.96 1.67
CA ILE A 77 0.71 -10.79 1.24
C ILE A 77 1.20 -11.02 -0.18
N PRO A 78 1.08 -10.06 -1.09
CA PRO A 78 1.73 -10.19 -2.38
C PRO A 78 3.23 -9.94 -2.21
N LEU A 79 3.97 -10.99 -1.83
CA LEU A 79 5.43 -11.01 -1.62
C LEU A 79 6.22 -10.52 -2.86
N PHE A 80 5.55 -10.45 -4.02
CA PHE A 80 6.13 -10.11 -5.32
C PHE A 80 5.82 -8.68 -5.81
N VAL A 81 5.06 -7.90 -5.04
CA VAL A 81 4.72 -6.52 -5.40
C VAL A 81 5.93 -5.62 -5.28
N LYS A 82 6.18 -4.84 -6.33
CA LYS A 82 7.26 -3.85 -6.42
C LYS A 82 6.78 -2.47 -6.02
N GLU A 83 5.53 -2.15 -6.34
CA GLU A 83 4.93 -0.86 -6.04
C GLU A 83 3.64 -1.03 -5.25
N LEU A 84 3.60 -0.44 -4.06
CA LEU A 84 2.44 -0.45 -3.21
C LEU A 84 2.01 0.98 -2.91
N ARG A 85 0.73 1.26 -3.16
CA ARG A 85 0.11 2.55 -2.84
C ARG A 85 -1.14 2.31 -2.00
N ILE A 86 -1.16 2.87 -0.80
CA ILE A 86 -2.27 2.79 0.14
C ILE A 86 -2.77 4.21 0.46
N GLU A 87 -4.09 4.42 0.39
CA GLU A 87 -4.72 5.69 0.72
C GLU A 87 -5.95 5.51 1.63
N GLY A 88 -6.07 6.34 2.68
CA GLY A 88 -7.32 6.47 3.44
C GLY A 88 -7.67 5.27 4.33
N ARG A 89 -6.70 4.41 4.65
CA ARG A 89 -6.89 3.18 5.45
C ARG A 89 -6.12 3.21 6.77
N PRO A 90 -6.60 2.52 7.81
CA PRO A 90 -5.80 2.12 8.97
C PRO A 90 -4.59 1.29 8.53
N VAL A 91 -3.39 1.86 8.57
CA VAL A 91 -2.15 1.16 8.19
C VAL A 91 -1.74 0.13 9.25
N ALA A 92 -2.21 0.25 10.49
CA ALA A 92 -1.96 -0.74 11.53
C ALA A 92 -2.49 -2.14 11.16
N GLU A 93 -3.67 -2.22 10.55
CA GLU A 93 -4.24 -3.48 10.03
C GLU A 93 -3.36 -4.02 8.88
N PHE A 94 -2.96 -3.14 7.96
CA PHE A 94 -2.07 -3.49 6.87
C PHE A 94 -0.69 -4.01 7.32
N MET A 95 0.00 -3.33 8.24
CA MET A 95 1.37 -3.65 8.64
C MET A 95 1.43 -4.84 9.61
N MET A 96 0.41 -5.02 10.45
CA MET A 96 0.28 -6.19 11.33
C MET A 96 0.01 -7.46 10.52
N GLU A 97 -0.82 -7.39 9.47
CA GLU A 97 -1.08 -8.51 8.56
C GLU A 97 0.07 -8.73 7.57
N ALA A 98 0.76 -7.67 7.14
CA ALA A 98 1.70 -7.77 6.03
C ALA A 98 3.18 -8.00 6.36
N ILE A 99 3.61 -7.86 7.62
CA ILE A 99 5.05 -7.78 7.93
C ILE A 99 5.44 -8.56 9.20
N THR A 100 4.49 -9.08 9.99
CA THR A 100 4.84 -9.84 11.20
C THR A 100 5.54 -11.18 10.94
N ASN A 101 5.52 -11.72 9.71
CA ASN A 101 6.22 -12.98 9.41
C ASN A 101 7.11 -13.01 8.16
N ILE A 102 6.97 -12.08 7.19
CA ILE A 102 7.79 -12.07 5.96
C ILE A 102 7.96 -10.61 5.49
N GLN A 103 9.19 -10.08 5.50
CA GLN A 103 9.44 -8.75 4.92
C GLN A 103 9.20 -8.81 3.40
N PRO A 104 8.51 -7.84 2.79
CA PRO A 104 8.31 -7.83 1.35
C PRO A 104 9.65 -7.56 0.66
N THR A 105 10.33 -8.63 0.24
CA THR A 105 11.70 -8.58 -0.29
C THR A 105 11.78 -7.91 -1.67
N CYS A 106 10.65 -7.78 -2.38
CA CYS A 106 10.58 -7.18 -3.71
C CYS A 106 10.08 -5.72 -3.73
N LEU A 107 9.65 -5.17 -2.60
CA LEU A 107 9.00 -3.86 -2.57
C LEU A 107 10.02 -2.72 -2.75
N GLN A 108 9.91 -2.02 -3.88
CA GLN A 108 10.82 -0.94 -4.26
C GLN A 108 10.20 0.45 -4.05
N SER A 109 8.87 0.56 -4.15
CA SER A 109 8.16 1.83 -3.97
C SER A 109 6.98 1.66 -3.02
N LEU A 110 6.93 2.50 -1.99
CA LEU A 110 5.85 2.53 -1.01
C LEU A 110 5.26 3.95 -0.94
N SER A 111 3.95 4.06 -1.14
CA SER A 111 3.20 5.30 -0.95
C SER A 111 2.12 5.10 0.09
N LEU A 112 2.13 5.94 1.13
CA LEU A 112 1.13 5.95 2.19
C LEU A 112 0.48 7.35 2.24
N LYS A 113 -0.85 7.42 2.09
CA LYS A 113 -1.59 8.69 2.04
C LYS A 113 -2.79 8.69 2.99
N ASN A 114 -2.97 9.74 3.78
CA ASN A 114 -4.17 9.96 4.60
C ASN A 114 -4.54 8.76 5.48
N CYS A 115 -3.55 8.07 6.04
CA CYS A 115 -3.76 6.90 6.87
C CYS A 115 -3.97 7.32 8.33
N SER A 116 -5.08 6.90 8.93
CA SER A 116 -5.59 7.45 10.19
C SER A 116 -5.01 6.82 11.47
N THR A 117 -4.28 5.70 11.37
CA THR A 117 -3.65 5.03 12.52
C THR A 117 -2.17 5.34 12.63
N ALA A 118 -1.64 5.27 13.85
CA ALA A 118 -0.19 5.35 14.07
C ALA A 118 0.54 4.31 13.21
N ILE A 119 1.52 4.78 12.45
CA ILE A 119 2.32 3.91 11.59
C ILE A 119 3.59 3.56 12.35
N SER A 120 3.74 2.27 12.66
CA SER A 120 4.99 1.66 13.09
C SER A 120 5.38 0.59 12.09
N PHE A 121 6.60 0.67 11.57
CA PHE A 121 7.17 -0.38 10.74
C PHE A 121 7.62 -1.55 11.64
N PRO A 122 7.27 -2.80 11.34
CA PRO A 122 7.65 -3.92 12.20
C PRO A 122 9.16 -4.07 12.33
N GLY A 123 9.59 -4.35 13.56
CA GLY A 123 11.00 -4.36 13.94
C GLY A 123 11.69 -3.00 13.79
N ASP A 124 10.95 -1.89 13.73
CA ASP A 124 11.43 -0.53 13.50
C ASP A 124 12.38 -0.42 12.29
N ARG A 125 11.98 -1.05 11.17
CA ARG A 125 12.76 -1.11 9.91
C ARG A 125 11.87 -0.88 8.69
N LEU A 126 12.32 -0.05 7.75
CA LEU A 126 11.77 -0.07 6.39
C LEU A 126 12.12 -1.38 5.67
N PRO A 127 11.31 -1.81 4.68
CA PRO A 127 11.66 -2.92 3.80
C PRO A 127 13.04 -2.72 3.18
N ALA A 128 13.88 -3.77 3.21
CA ALA A 128 15.28 -3.66 2.82
C ALA A 128 15.48 -3.24 1.35
N SER A 129 14.57 -3.65 0.45
CA SER A 129 14.62 -3.36 -0.99
C SER A 129 13.99 -2.02 -1.39
N LEU A 130 13.51 -1.24 -0.43
CA LEU A 130 12.79 0.00 -0.69
C LEU A 130 13.72 1.08 -1.25
N LYS A 131 13.37 1.62 -2.42
CA LYS A 131 14.08 2.70 -3.11
C LYS A 131 13.36 4.04 -3.00
N SER A 132 12.03 4.01 -2.95
CA SER A 132 11.19 5.21 -2.89
C SER A 132 10.14 5.08 -1.80
N LEU A 133 10.08 6.10 -0.93
CA LEU A 133 9.09 6.23 0.13
C LEU A 133 8.37 7.58 -0.02
N TYR A 134 7.06 7.52 -0.21
CA TYR A 134 6.19 8.68 -0.22
C TYR A 134 5.19 8.58 0.94
N ILE A 135 5.13 9.64 1.74
CA ILE A 135 4.25 9.74 2.90
C ILE A 135 3.48 11.07 2.81
N SER A 136 2.16 11.02 2.93
CA SER A 136 1.35 12.23 3.00
C SER A 136 0.13 12.13 3.94
N GLY A 137 -0.21 13.20 4.64
CA GLY A 137 -1.41 13.30 5.48
C GLY A 137 -1.42 12.32 6.67
N LEU A 138 -0.27 12.07 7.30
CA LEU A 138 -0.16 11.17 8.45
C LEU A 138 0.00 11.94 9.76
N ASN A 139 -0.94 11.75 10.67
CA ASN A 139 -0.94 12.45 11.97
C ASN A 139 -0.08 11.80 13.06
N LYS A 140 0.36 10.54 12.89
CA LYS A 140 1.11 9.74 13.89
C LYS A 140 2.19 8.85 13.25
N LEU A 141 3.13 9.47 12.55
CA LEU A 141 4.27 8.77 11.94
C LEU A 141 5.39 8.54 12.95
N LYS A 142 5.80 7.28 13.15
CA LYS A 142 7.07 6.94 13.81
C LYS A 142 8.05 6.43 12.76
N PHE A 143 9.07 7.24 12.47
CA PHE A 143 10.10 6.86 11.51
C PHE A 143 11.08 5.85 12.13
N PRO A 144 11.47 4.77 11.43
CA PRO A 144 12.46 3.83 11.93
C PRO A 144 13.83 4.49 12.08
N VAL A 145 14.34 4.54 13.30
CA VAL A 145 15.59 5.26 13.65
C VAL A 145 16.80 4.36 13.87
N GLN A 146 16.62 3.04 13.87
CA GLN A 146 17.65 2.11 14.36
C GLN A 146 18.60 1.56 13.29
N HIS A 147 18.27 1.66 12.00
CA HIS A 147 19.01 0.96 10.93
C HIS A 147 19.30 1.87 9.74
N LYS A 148 20.42 1.57 9.05
CA LYS A 148 20.73 2.19 7.76
C LYS A 148 19.86 1.57 6.66
N HIS A 149 19.38 2.43 5.78
CA HIS A 149 18.57 2.11 4.62
C HIS A 149 19.33 2.54 3.36
N GLU A 150 20.30 1.71 2.96
CA GLU A 150 21.25 2.01 1.88
C GLU A 150 20.61 2.01 0.49
N LEU A 151 19.46 1.37 0.31
CA LEU A 151 18.78 1.33 -0.99
C LEU A 151 17.79 2.48 -1.18
N LEU A 152 17.47 3.25 -0.13
CA LEU A 152 16.50 4.34 -0.23
C LEU A 152 17.12 5.54 -0.95
N GLU A 153 16.60 5.82 -2.15
CA GLU A 153 17.07 6.88 -3.05
C GLU A 153 16.15 8.11 -3.02
N SER A 154 14.86 7.92 -2.70
CA SER A 154 13.86 8.99 -2.69
C SER A 154 12.97 8.93 -1.45
N LEU A 155 12.83 10.06 -0.75
CA LEU A 155 11.96 10.24 0.41
C LEU A 155 11.14 11.52 0.26
N THR A 156 9.83 11.38 0.28
CA THR A 156 8.89 12.51 0.31
C THR A 156 7.99 12.42 1.52
N ILE A 157 7.93 13.49 2.31
CA ILE A 157 7.04 13.65 3.45
C ILE A 157 6.26 14.94 3.24
N SER A 158 4.93 14.84 3.11
CA SER A 158 4.03 15.98 2.91
C SER A 158 2.95 15.98 4.01
N ASN A 159 2.64 17.11 4.65
CA ASN A 159 1.51 17.21 5.59
C ASN A 159 1.49 16.08 6.64
N SER A 160 2.67 15.73 7.18
CA SER A 160 2.86 14.56 8.05
C SER A 160 3.92 14.80 9.13
N CYS A 161 4.26 16.06 9.39
CA CYS A 161 5.43 16.43 10.16
C CYS A 161 5.13 16.66 11.64
N ASP A 162 3.85 16.77 12.01
CA ASP A 162 3.39 17.06 13.37
C ASP A 162 3.90 16.04 14.40
N SER A 163 4.19 14.81 13.95
CA SER A 163 4.79 13.74 14.78
C SER A 163 6.29 13.57 14.61
N LEU A 164 6.89 14.19 13.59
CA LEU A 164 8.28 14.00 13.21
C LEU A 164 9.18 15.03 13.93
N LYS A 165 9.49 14.77 15.20
CA LYS A 165 10.41 15.64 15.98
C LYS A 165 11.82 15.71 15.40
N SER A 166 12.27 14.64 14.76
CA SER A 166 13.55 14.58 14.07
C SER A 166 13.53 13.50 13.00
N LEU A 167 14.29 13.72 11.93
CA LEU A 167 14.53 12.74 10.88
C LEU A 167 16.03 12.36 10.91
N PRO A 168 16.38 11.10 11.21
CA PRO A 168 17.78 10.70 11.32
C PRO A 168 18.40 10.51 9.93
N LEU A 169 18.78 11.60 9.25
CA LEU A 169 19.33 11.59 7.90
C LEU A 169 20.55 10.67 7.74
N VAL A 170 21.31 10.45 8.82
CA VAL A 170 22.45 9.51 8.89
C VAL A 170 22.04 8.07 8.52
N ASN A 171 20.76 7.73 8.64
CA ASN A 171 20.22 6.42 8.29
C ASN A 171 19.93 6.25 6.78
N PHE A 172 20.02 7.31 5.96
CA PHE A 172 19.74 7.25 4.51
C PHE A 172 20.97 7.71 3.71
N PRO A 173 22.07 6.95 3.73
CA PRO A 173 23.34 7.40 3.17
C PRO A 173 23.33 7.62 1.65
N ASN A 174 22.41 6.98 0.92
CA ASN A 174 22.29 7.06 -0.55
C ASN A 174 21.04 7.84 -1.00
N LEU A 175 20.46 8.67 -0.13
CA LEU A 175 19.29 9.46 -0.46
C LEU A 175 19.66 10.55 -1.49
N ILE A 176 19.03 10.49 -2.67
CA ILE A 176 19.24 11.42 -3.78
C ILE A 176 18.20 12.54 -3.73
N ASN A 177 16.94 12.17 -3.48
CA ASN A 177 15.80 13.09 -3.45
C ASN A 177 15.19 13.10 -2.06
N LEU A 178 15.16 14.29 -1.44
CA LEU A 178 14.43 14.54 -0.20
C LEU A 178 13.46 15.69 -0.41
N THR A 179 12.19 15.44 -0.18
CA THR A 179 11.14 16.46 -0.20
C THR A 179 10.39 16.44 1.12
N ILE A 180 10.35 17.59 1.78
CA ILE A 180 9.58 17.82 2.99
C ILE A 180 8.74 19.06 2.74
N GLU A 181 7.42 18.90 2.70
CA GLU A 181 6.47 19.98 2.37
C GLU A 181 5.26 19.95 3.29
N ASP A 182 4.55 21.06 3.38
CA ASP A 182 3.32 21.20 4.17
C ASP A 182 3.47 20.76 5.64
N CYS A 183 4.65 20.94 6.23
CA CYS A 183 4.85 20.75 7.67
C CYS A 183 4.36 21.99 8.42
N GLU A 184 3.37 21.85 9.30
CA GLU A 184 3.02 22.89 10.26
C GLU A 184 4.07 22.91 11.39
N ASN A 185 4.40 24.10 11.92
CA ASN A 185 5.38 24.29 13.01
C ASN A 185 4.78 24.01 14.39
#